data_AF-A0A558GA56-F1
#
_entry.id   AF-A0A558GA56-F1
#
_cell.length_a   1.000
_cell.length_b   1.000
_cell.length_c   1.000
_cell.angle_alpha   90.00
_cell.angle_beta   90.00
_cell.angle_gamma   90.00
#
_symmetry.space_group_name_H-M   'P 1'
#
loop_
_entity.id
_entity.type
_entity.pdbx_description
1 polymer ?
#
loop_
_entity_poly.entity_id
_entity_poly.type
_entity_poly.pdbx_seq_one_letter_code
_entity_poly.pdbx_strand_id
1 'polypeptide(L)'
;MVFRKLRNHDGTPLVALDRDDLVLDGVIAADEDDREEKTMHVQRLGKEVYVVRPVPEDGPITPLVETELVQGLVGQEIQKIKTEKPIQKT
;
A
#
# COMPACT_ATOMS: atom_id res chain seq x y z
N MET A 1 2.88 10.53 -9.11
CA MET A 1 3.25 10.36 -7.68
C MET A 1 3.04 11.69 -6.99
N VAL A 2 2.24 11.73 -5.92
CA VAL A 2 1.84 12.98 -5.23
C VAL A 2 2.19 12.87 -3.75
N PHE A 3 2.73 13.93 -3.15
CA PHE A 3 3.02 13.99 -1.72
C PHE A 3 1.82 14.54 -0.96
N ARG A 4 1.39 13.83 0.09
CA ARG A 4 0.34 14.27 1.01
C ARG A 4 0.94 14.53 2.40
N LYS A 5 0.39 15.51 3.11
CA LYS A 5 0.83 15.84 4.47
C LYS A 5 0.22 14.90 5.50
N LEU A 6 1.03 14.43 6.43
CA LEU A 6 0.55 13.82 7.68
C LEU A 6 0.03 14.93 8.59
N ARG A 7 -1.24 14.86 8.96
CA ARG A 7 -1.91 15.83 9.85
C ARG A 7 -2.22 15.16 11.18
N ASN A 8 -2.22 15.94 12.26
CA ASN A 8 -2.75 15.50 13.53
C ASN A 8 -4.21 15.97 13.63
N HIS A 9 -5.13 15.06 13.91
CA HIS A 9 -6.52 15.33 14.18
C HIS A 9 -6.88 14.69 15.52
N ASP A 10 -7.03 15.51 16.57
CA ASP A 10 -7.36 15.05 17.93
C ASP A 10 -6.46 13.94 18.47
N GLY A 11 -5.15 14.05 18.22
CA GLY A 11 -4.15 13.05 18.63
C GLY A 11 -4.01 11.88 17.65
N THR A 12 -4.86 11.81 16.62
CA THR A 12 -4.83 10.76 15.60
C THR A 12 -4.11 11.26 14.34
N PRO A 13 -3.03 10.60 13.91
CA PRO A 13 -2.36 10.94 12.66
C PRO A 13 -3.20 10.53 11.44
N LEU A 14 -3.45 11.47 10.53
CA LEU A 14 -4.25 11.28 9.32
C LEU A 14 -3.48 11.69 8.05
N VAL A 15 -3.68 10.92 6.99
CA VAL A 15 -3.30 11.28 5.61
C VAL A 15 -4.57 11.24 4.76
N ALA A 16 -4.81 12.31 4.02
CA ALA A 16 -5.94 12.38 3.10
C ALA A 16 -5.59 11.75 1.75
N LEU A 17 -6.37 10.77 1.32
CA LEU A 17 -6.35 10.22 -0.04
C LEU A 17 -7.10 11.16 -1.00
N ASP A 18 -6.89 10.97 -2.31
CA ASP A 18 -7.63 11.74 -3.31
C ASP A 18 -9.03 11.17 -3.48
N ARG A 19 -10.05 12.03 -3.50
CA ARG A 19 -11.43 11.58 -3.64
C ARG A 19 -11.68 11.05 -5.05
N ASP A 20 -11.17 11.73 -6.07
CA ASP A 20 -11.45 11.39 -7.46
C ASP A 20 -10.82 10.04 -7.81
N ASP A 21 -9.61 9.77 -7.30
CA ASP A 21 -8.96 8.46 -7.43
C ASP A 21 -9.79 7.36 -6.73
N LEU A 22 -10.30 7.63 -5.52
CA LEU A 22 -11.12 6.67 -4.78
C LEU A 22 -12.47 6.39 -5.46
N VAL A 23 -13.10 7.39 -6.08
CA VAL A 23 -14.32 7.23 -6.88
C VAL A 23 -14.02 6.42 -8.14
N LEU A 24 -12.93 6.76 -8.85
CA LEU A 24 -12.49 6.06 -10.05
C LEU A 24 -12.23 4.57 -9.78
N ASP A 25 -11.62 4.26 -8.64
CA ASP A 25 -11.33 2.89 -8.20
C ASP A 25 -12.56 2.19 -7.58
N GLY A 26 -13.73 2.86 -7.50
CA GLY A 26 -14.96 2.31 -6.93
C GLY A 26 -14.87 2.05 -5.42
N VAL A 27 -13.92 2.67 -4.72
CA VAL A 27 -13.79 2.56 -3.26
C VAL A 27 -14.93 3.30 -2.56
N ILE A 28 -15.37 4.42 -3.14
CA ILE A 28 -16.52 5.23 -2.69
C ILE A 28 -17.41 5.61 -3.89
N ALA A 29 -18.69 5.91 -3.65
CA ALA A 29 -19.64 6.32 -4.69
C ALA A 29 -19.36 7.74 -5.23
N ALA A 30 -19.79 8.01 -6.47
CA ALA A 30 -19.56 9.29 -7.15
C ALA A 30 -20.61 10.37 -6.77
N ASP A 31 -21.84 9.94 -6.52
CA ASP A 31 -23.02 10.72 -6.17
C ASP A 31 -23.21 10.75 -4.65
N GLU A 32 -22.60 11.73 -3.99
CA GLU A 32 -22.47 11.78 -2.54
C GLU A 32 -23.83 11.97 -1.81
N ASP A 33 -24.24 10.97 -1.03
CA ASP A 33 -24.60 11.16 0.40
C ASP A 33 -24.22 9.91 1.24
N ASP A 34 -23.28 9.08 0.77
CA ASP A 34 -22.76 7.95 1.54
C ASP A 34 -21.83 8.47 2.63
N ARG A 35 -22.46 8.98 3.69
CA ARG A 35 -21.90 9.17 5.03
C ARG A 35 -21.64 7.83 5.74
N GLU A 36 -21.55 6.75 4.98
CA GLU A 36 -21.23 5.45 5.54
C GLU A 36 -19.73 5.42 5.81
N GLU A 37 -19.40 5.42 7.10
CA GLU A 37 -18.06 5.17 7.59
C GLU A 37 -17.59 3.82 7.07
N LYS A 38 -16.86 3.81 5.96
CA LYS A 38 -16.31 2.59 5.40
C LYS A 38 -15.16 2.12 6.28
N THR A 39 -15.27 0.88 6.76
CA THR A 39 -14.17 0.27 7.50
C THR A 39 -13.01 -0.02 6.56
N MET A 40 -11.82 0.47 6.93
CA MET A 40 -10.58 0.25 6.19
C MET A 40 -9.62 -0.59 7.04
N HIS A 41 -9.00 -1.59 6.42
CA HIS A 41 -7.94 -2.37 7.03
C HIS A 41 -6.59 -1.73 6.76
N VAL A 42 -5.85 -1.43 7.84
CA VAL A 42 -4.51 -0.87 7.80
C VAL A 42 -3.51 -1.93 8.21
N GLN A 43 -2.62 -2.31 7.29
CA GLN A 43 -1.58 -3.29 7.52
C GLN A 43 -0.20 -2.63 7.41
N ARG A 44 0.64 -2.79 8.44
CA ARG A 44 2.05 -2.41 8.38
C ARG A 44 2.85 -3.51 7.68
N LEU A 45 3.59 -3.17 6.63
CA LEU A 45 4.44 -4.11 5.90
C LEU A 45 5.93 -4.00 6.27
N GLY A 46 6.33 -2.88 6.86
CA GLY A 46 7.72 -2.63 7.24
C GLY A 46 7.88 -1.36 8.05
N LYS A 47 9.12 -0.90 8.21
CA LYS A 47 9.38 0.42 8.77
C LYS A 47 8.81 1.48 7.82
N GLU A 48 7.94 2.35 8.34
CA GLU A 48 7.35 3.49 7.60
C GLU A 48 6.50 3.12 6.37
N VAL A 49 6.16 1.84 6.19
CA VAL A 49 5.36 1.35 5.06
C VAL A 49 4.05 0.74 5.55
N TYR A 50 2.95 1.30 5.09
CA TYR A 50 1.59 0.91 5.43
C TYR A 50 0.76 0.74 4.16
N VAL A 51 -0.09 -0.28 4.16
CA VAL A 51 -1.09 -0.52 3.12
C VAL A 51 -2.47 -0.37 3.73
N VAL A 52 -3.32 0.40 3.06
CA VAL A 52 -4.71 0.65 3.45
C VAL A 52 -5.61 0.02 2.39
N ARG A 53 -6.59 -0.78 2.80
CA ARG A 53 -7.49 -1.50 1.90
C ARG A 53 -8.94 -1.45 2.40
N PRO A 54 -9.94 -1.31 1.53
CA PRO A 54 -11.33 -1.45 1.93
C PRO A 54 -11.58 -2.86 2.44
N VAL A 55 -12.36 -2.98 3.52
CA VAL A 55 -12.85 -4.28 3.98
C VAL A 55 -14.04 -4.69 3.09
N PRO A 56 -14.00 -5.87 2.45
CA PRO A 56 -15.15 -6.37 1.69
C PRO A 56 -16.35 -6.58 2.63
N GLU A 57 -17.55 -6.28 2.15
CA GLU A 57 -18.78 -6.63 2.87
C GLU A 57 -18.95 -8.16 2.96
N ASP A 58 -18.56 -8.86 1.89
CA ASP A 58 -18.61 -10.31 1.79
C ASP A 58 -17.21 -10.92 1.83
N GLY A 59 -16.82 -11.42 2.99
CA GLY A 59 -15.67 -12.33 3.15
C GLY A 59 -14.36 -11.69 3.62
N PRO A 60 -13.31 -12.51 3.79
CA PRO A 60 -12.06 -12.07 4.41
C PRO A 60 -11.22 -11.21 3.46
N ILE A 61 -10.45 -10.30 4.04
CA ILE A 61 -9.42 -9.56 3.32
C ILE A 61 -8.34 -10.54 2.88
N THR A 62 -8.15 -10.68 1.57
CA THR A 62 -7.13 -11.57 1.03
C THR A 62 -5.74 -11.09 1.49
N PRO A 63 -4.90 -11.95 2.08
CA PRO A 63 -3.54 -11.57 2.45
C PRO A 63 -2.76 -11.06 1.24
N LEU A 64 -1.91 -10.07 1.45
CA LEU A 64 -0.91 -9.73 0.44
C LEU A 64 0.05 -10.92 0.33
N VAL A 65 0.05 -11.58 -0.82
CA VAL A 65 1.01 -12.62 -1.14
C VAL A 65 2.10 -12.04 -2.02
N GLU A 66 3.34 -12.45 -1.80
CA GLU A 66 4.39 -12.21 -2.77
C GLU A 66 4.00 -12.94 -4.06
N THR A 67 3.85 -12.19 -5.15
CA THR A 67 3.57 -12.79 -6.45
C THR A 67 4.87 -13.35 -7.03
N GLU A 68 4.77 -14.37 -7.88
CA GLU A 68 5.94 -14.94 -8.59
C GLU A 68 6.73 -13.85 -9.36
N LEU A 69 6.03 -12.80 -9.81
CA LEU A 69 6.63 -11.62 -10.44
C LEU A 69 7.50 -10.81 -9.47
N VAL A 70 7.03 -10.55 -8.24
CA VAL A 70 7.80 -9.85 -7.21
C VAL A 70 9.02 -10.68 -6.80
N GLN A 71 8.85 -11.99 -6.62
CA GLN A 71 9.94 -12.90 -6.29
C GLN A 71 10.99 -12.96 -7.42
N GLY A 72 10.52 -12.99 -8.68
CA GLY A 72 11.38 -12.93 -9.87
C GLY A 72 12.19 -11.63 -9.94
N LEU A 73 11.57 -10.48 -9.70
CA LEU A 73 12.26 -9.17 -9.69
C LEU A 73 13.30 -9.08 -8.57
N VAL A 74 12.96 -9.52 -7.35
CA VAL A 74 13.90 -9.57 -6.22
C VAL A 74 15.07 -10.50 -6.55
N GLY A 75 14.80 -11.66 -7.15
CA GLY A 75 15.84 -12.59 -7.59
C GLY A 75 16.80 -11.97 -8.61
N GLN A 76 16.29 -11.23 -9.59
CA GLN A 76 17.11 -10.51 -10.57
C GLN A 76 17.99 -9.44 -9.92
N GLU A 77 17.44 -8.68 -8.98
CA GLU A 77 18.18 -7.60 -8.32
C GLU A 77 19.29 -8.15 -7.41
N ILE A 78 19.05 -9.25 -6.71
CA ILE A 78 20.08 -9.96 -5.93
C ILE A 78 21.21 -10.48 -6.85
N GLN A 79 20.89 -10.96 -8.05
CA GLN A 79 21.90 -11.41 -9.01
C GLN A 79 22.79 -10.25 -9.46
N LYS A 80 22.21 -9.09 -9.80
CA LYS A 80 22.98 -7.89 -10.17
C LYS A 80 23.96 -7.48 -9.07
N ILE A 81 23.49 -7.44 -7.82
CA ILE A 81 24.33 -7.09 -6.65
C ILE A 81 25.49 -8.08 -6.47
N LYS A 82 25.28 -9.37 -6.77
CA LYS A 82 26.35 -10.39 -6.70
C LYS A 82 27.37 -10.28 -7.83
N THR A 83 26.97 -9.87 -9.02
CA THR A 83 27.88 -9.63 -10.16
C THR A 83 28.69 -8.34 -10.03
N GLU A 84 28.19 -7.31 -9.33
CA GLU A 84 28.87 -6.01 -9.19
C GLU A 84 29.88 -5.94 -8.05
N LYS A 85 29.86 -6.87 -7.08
CA LYS A 85 30.95 -7.04 -6.11
C LYS A 85 31.82 -8.23 -6.49
N PRO A 86 32.88 -8.05 -7.32
CA PRO A 86 33.86 -9.10 -7.45
C PRO A 86 34.53 -9.27 -6.08
N ILE A 87 34.53 -10.52 -5.63
CA ILE A 87 35.29 -10.99 -4.47
C ILE A 87 36.72 -10.48 -4.65
N GLN A 88 37.13 -9.53 -3.81
CA GLN A 88 38.56 -9.23 -3.66
C GLN A 88 39.19 -10.49 -3.08
N LYS A 89 39.76 -11.30 -3.96
CA LYS A 89 40.64 -12.39 -3.56
C LYS A 89 41.91 -11.73 -2.99
N THR A 90 42.19 -12.12 -1.75
CA THR A 90 43.42 -11.96 -0.96
C THR A 90 44.70 -11.92 -1.76
#